data_AF-A0A7Z8LB05-F1
#
_entry.id   AF-A0A7Z8LB05-F1
#
_cell.length_a   1.000
_cell.length_b   1.000
_cell.length_c   1.000
_cell.angle_alpha   90.00
_cell.angle_beta   90.00
_cell.angle_gamma   90.00
#
_symmetry.space_group_name_H-M   'P 1'
#
loop_
_entity.id
_entity.type
_entity.pdbx_description
1 polymer ?
#
loop_
_entity_poly.entity_id
_entity_poly.type
_entity_poly.pdbx_seq_one_letter_code
_entity_poly.pdbx_strand_id
1 'polypeptide(L)'
;ADGPSDIPVFSLVRQNGGHCCAVYDPAVRESYGKAIKLQNQGRVEHHAPADYQENSPLWLWLCATLHDMIDGMQEQAQARLKQAVGRTPASY
;
A
#
# COMPACT_ATOMS: atom_id res chain seq x y z
N ALA A 1 12.63 13.77 -27.78
CA ALA A 1 12.65 13.00 -26.53
C ALA A 1 11.25 13.09 -25.96
N ASP A 2 10.61 11.94 -25.81
CA ASP A 2 9.22 11.80 -25.38
C ASP A 2 9.03 12.44 -23.99
N GLY A 3 7.90 13.11 -23.78
CA GLY A 3 7.65 13.98 -22.63
C GLY A 3 7.63 13.19 -21.31
N PRO A 4 7.90 13.85 -20.16
CA PRO A 4 8.12 13.22 -18.86
C PRO A 4 6.82 12.74 -18.19
N SER A 5 6.06 11.90 -18.89
CA SER A 5 4.95 11.12 -18.34
C SER A 5 5.47 9.79 -17.77
N ASP A 6 6.52 9.86 -16.97
CA ASP A 6 6.93 8.74 -16.12
C ASP A 6 6.28 8.94 -14.75
N ILE A 7 4.96 8.74 -14.65
CA ILE A 7 4.36 8.53 -13.33
C ILE A 7 5.01 7.24 -12.79
N PRO A 8 5.85 7.31 -11.74
CA PRO A 8 6.54 6.12 -11.28
C PRO A 8 5.51 5.14 -10.74
N VAL A 9 5.68 3.84 -11.02
CA VAL A 9 4.73 2.76 -10.63
C VAL A 9 4.29 2.87 -9.16
N PHE A 10 5.20 3.26 -8.28
CA PHE A 10 4.93 3.48 -6.84
C PHE A 10 3.84 4.55 -6.58
N SER A 11 3.87 5.65 -7.34
CA SER A 11 2.86 6.71 -7.25
C SER A 11 1.49 6.21 -7.72
N LEU A 12 1.45 5.40 -8.77
CA LEU A 12 0.20 4.81 -9.27
C LEU A 12 -0.37 3.79 -8.28
N VAL A 13 0.47 2.95 -7.70
CA VAL A 13 0.08 1.99 -6.67
C VAL A 13 -0.55 2.74 -5.49
N ARG A 14 0.12 3.78 -4.98
CA ARG A 14 -0.43 4.61 -3.89
C ARG A 14 -1.72 5.34 -4.25
N GLN A 15 -1.81 5.92 -5.43
CA GLN A 15 -3.03 6.63 -5.86
C GLN A 15 -4.26 5.71 -5.89
N ASN A 16 -4.06 4.43 -6.16
CA ASN A 16 -5.12 3.43 -6.16
C ASN A 16 -5.29 2.71 -4.80
N GLY A 17 -4.73 3.25 -3.72
CA GLY A 17 -4.85 2.68 -2.37
C GLY A 17 -3.96 1.46 -2.12
N GLY A 18 -2.97 1.23 -2.99
CA GLY A 18 -1.97 0.18 -2.81
C GLY A 18 -0.79 0.65 -1.95
N HIS A 19 -0.18 -0.30 -1.25
CA HIS A 19 0.95 -0.07 -0.37
C HIS A 19 2.26 -0.50 -1.02
N CYS A 20 3.36 0.17 -0.68
CA CYS A 20 4.68 -0.11 -1.25
C CYS A 20 5.72 -0.35 -0.15
N CYS A 21 6.41 -1.49 -0.22
CA CYS A 21 7.52 -1.86 0.67
C CYS A 21 8.80 -2.10 -0.14
N ALA A 22 9.92 -1.55 0.31
CA ALA A 22 11.24 -1.87 -0.23
C ALA A 22 11.86 -3.06 0.49
N VAL A 23 12.14 -4.12 -0.26
CA VAL A 23 12.82 -5.30 0.27
C VAL A 23 14.32 -5.17 0.05
N TYR A 24 15.13 -5.43 1.08
CA TYR A 24 16.60 -5.36 1.00
C TYR A 24 17.25 -6.67 1.44
N ASP A 25 18.45 -6.92 0.94
CA ASP A 25 19.27 -8.04 1.40
C ASP A 25 20.02 -7.62 2.69
N PRO A 26 19.76 -8.27 3.85
CA PRO A 26 20.42 -7.92 5.10
C PRO A 26 21.93 -8.21 5.10
N ALA A 27 22.42 -9.09 4.21
CA ALA A 27 23.85 -9.37 4.05
C ALA A 27 24.57 -8.26 3.27
N VAL A 28 23.83 -7.39 2.56
CA VAL A 28 24.39 -6.35 1.68
C VAL A 28 24.00 -4.96 2.18
N ARG A 29 24.91 -4.29 2.88
CA ARG A 29 24.69 -2.95 3.46
C ARG A 29 24.23 -1.90 2.43
N GLU A 30 24.71 -1.97 1.19
CA GLU A 30 24.29 -1.07 0.11
C GLU A 30 22.81 -1.25 -0.24
N SER A 31 22.29 -2.48 -0.16
CA SER A 31 20.88 -2.81 -0.41
C SER A 31 19.98 -2.10 0.60
N TYR A 32 20.36 -2.12 1.88
CA TYR A 32 19.68 -1.35 2.92
C TYR A 32 19.67 0.16 2.62
N GLY A 33 20.82 0.72 2.20
CA GLY A 33 20.92 2.13 1.83
C GLY A 33 19.99 2.53 0.68
N LYS A 34 19.82 1.65 -0.31
CA LYS A 34 18.86 1.85 -1.42
C LYS A 34 17.41 1.84 -0.92
N ALA A 35 17.05 0.90 -0.04
CA ALA A 35 15.70 0.84 0.54
C ALA A 35 15.37 2.09 1.37
N ILE A 36 16.30 2.56 2.21
CA ILE A 36 16.16 3.81 2.97
C ILE A 36 16.00 5.01 2.03
N LYS A 37 16.78 5.07 0.94
CA LYS A 37 16.64 6.15 -0.05
C LYS A 37 15.24 6.18 -0.67
N LEU A 38 14.67 5.02 -1.00
CA LEU A 38 13.30 4.94 -1.52
C LEU A 38 12.27 5.43 -0.49
N GLN A 39 12.44 5.07 0.79
CA GLN A 39 11.54 5.52 1.84
C GLN A 39 11.62 7.03 2.07
N ASN A 40 12.84 7.59 2.13
CA ASN A 40 13.06 9.03 2.28
C ASN A 40 12.53 9.85 1.11
N GLN A 41 12.53 9.28 -0.10
CA GLN A 41 11.91 9.89 -1.27
C GLN A 41 10.38 9.78 -1.26
N GLY A 42 9.80 9.18 -0.22
CA GLY A 42 8.38 8.88 -0.14
C GLY A 42 7.93 7.93 -1.23
N ARG A 43 8.78 7.06 -1.77
CA ARG A 43 8.40 6.09 -2.82
C ARG A 43 7.92 4.77 -2.25
N VAL A 44 8.33 4.44 -1.04
CA VAL A 44 7.82 3.30 -0.26
C VAL A 44 7.45 3.80 1.14
N GLU A 45 6.54 3.10 1.79
CA GLU A 45 6.08 3.41 3.15
C GLU A 45 6.88 2.64 4.19
N HIS A 46 7.27 1.43 3.82
CA HIS A 46 8.01 0.52 4.66
C HIS A 46 9.23 -0.04 3.95
N HIS A 47 10.16 -0.59 4.72
CA HIS A 47 11.26 -1.39 4.22
C HIS A 47 11.53 -2.54 5.16
N ALA A 48 11.84 -3.71 4.62
CA ALA A 48 12.07 -4.93 5.39
C ALA A 48 13.15 -5.81 4.74
N PRO A 49 13.84 -6.67 5.51
CA PRO A 49 14.78 -7.62 4.94
C PRO A 49 14.04 -8.60 4.02
N ALA A 50 14.77 -9.21 3.07
CA ALA A 50 14.30 -10.22 2.13
C ALA A 50 14.04 -11.59 2.79
N ASP A 51 13.31 -11.57 3.90
CA ASP A 51 12.91 -12.75 4.64
C ASP A 51 11.39 -12.90 4.56
N TYR A 52 10.93 -13.87 3.78
CA TYR A 52 9.50 -14.12 3.53
C TYR A 52 8.93 -15.21 4.44
N GLN A 53 9.69 -15.69 5.43
CA GLN A 53 9.22 -16.72 6.35
C GLN A 53 8.08 -16.21 7.24
N GLU A 54 7.25 -17.14 7.71
CA GLU A 54 6.18 -16.83 8.64
C GLU A 54 6.74 -16.13 9.89
N ASN A 55 6.03 -15.10 10.36
CA ASN A 55 6.41 -14.24 11.49
C ASN A 55 7.67 -13.38 11.27
N SER A 56 8.25 -13.35 10.07
CA SER A 56 9.29 -12.36 9.73
C SER A 56 8.70 -10.93 9.70
N PRO A 57 9.53 -9.89 9.79
CA PRO A 57 9.07 -8.50 9.66
C PRO A 57 8.31 -8.23 8.35
N LEU A 58 8.80 -8.78 7.23
CA LEU A 58 8.17 -8.60 5.92
C LEU A 58 6.82 -9.35 5.85
N TRP A 59 6.75 -10.55 6.41
CA TRP A 59 5.51 -11.32 6.51
C TRP A 59 4.44 -10.58 7.34
N LEU A 60 4.81 -10.12 8.53
CA LEU A 60 3.91 -9.39 9.42
C LEU A 60 3.39 -8.11 8.76
N TRP A 61 4.28 -7.35 8.10
CA TRP A 61 3.89 -6.16 7.36
C TRP A 61 2.92 -6.50 6.23
N LEU A 62 3.19 -7.56 5.46
CA LEU A 62 2.32 -7.99 4.36
C LEU A 62 0.93 -8.38 4.88
N CYS A 63 0.85 -9.18 5.94
CA CYS A 63 -0.42 -9.57 6.54
C CYS A 63 -1.21 -8.37 7.08
N ALA A 64 -0.56 -7.47 7.82
CA ALA A 64 -1.20 -6.27 8.34
C ALA A 64 -1.73 -5.38 7.19
N THR A 65 -0.89 -5.15 6.18
CA THR A 65 -1.26 -4.37 5.00
C THR A 65 -2.46 -4.95 4.24
N LEU A 66 -2.51 -6.29 4.10
CA LEU A 66 -3.65 -6.95 3.46
C LEU A 66 -4.92 -6.83 4.29
N HIS A 67 -4.83 -6.97 5.62
CA HIS A 67 -5.98 -6.75 6.49
C HIS A 67 -6.49 -5.32 6.41
N ASP A 68 -5.61 -4.31 6.47
CA ASP A 68 -5.98 -2.90 6.35
C ASP A 68 -6.70 -2.62 5.02
N MET A 69 -6.22 -3.20 3.92
CA MET A 69 -6.90 -3.10 2.61
C MET A 69 -8.30 -3.70 2.65
N ILE A 70 -8.46 -4.90 3.24
CA ILE A 70 -9.75 -5.59 3.33
C ILE A 70 -10.73 -4.79 4.19
N ASP A 71 -10.28 -4.29 5.34
CA ASP A 71 -11.08 -3.49 6.25
C ASP A 71 -11.55 -2.20 5.56
N GLY A 72 -10.65 -1.52 4.85
CA GLY A 72 -10.98 -0.34 4.05
C GLY A 72 -12.02 -0.63 2.95
N MET A 73 -11.96 -1.79 2.29
CA MET A 73 -12.97 -2.20 1.30
C MET A 73 -14.34 -2.43 1.95
N GLN A 74 -14.38 -3.07 3.13
CA GLN A 74 -15.62 -3.32 3.87
C GLN A 74 -16.27 -2.01 4.32
N GLU A 75 -15.49 -1.09 4.87
CA GLU A 75 -15.99 0.23 5.29
C GLU A 75 -16.59 1.00 4.11
N GLN A 76 -15.91 1.01 2.95
CA GLN A 76 -16.42 1.64 1.73
C GLN A 76 -17.73 1.00 1.26
N ALA A 77 -17.84 -0.32 1.29
CA ALA A 77 -19.06 -1.02 0.91
C ALA A 77 -20.24 -0.67 1.85
N GLN A 78 -20.00 -0.67 3.17
CA GLN A 78 -20.99 -0.30 4.16
C GLN A 78 -21.44 1.16 4.02
N ALA A 79 -20.50 2.09 3.78
CA ALA A 79 -20.80 3.49 3.56
C ALA A 79 -21.69 3.70 2.33
N ARG A 80 -21.40 3.01 1.22
CA ARG A 80 -22.23 3.06 0.00
C ARG A 80 -23.64 2.52 0.25
N LEU A 81 -23.77 1.41 0.98
CA LEU A 81 -25.08 0.85 1.32
C LEU A 81 -25.90 1.82 2.18
N LYS A 82 -25.31 2.41 3.23
CA LYS A 82 -25.97 3.41 4.07
C LYS A 82 -26.46 4.62 3.27
N GLN A 83 -25.64 5.10 2.34
CA GLN A 83 -26.02 6.21 1.45
C GLN A 83 -27.16 5.84 0.48
N ALA A 84 -27.19 4.61 -0.03
CA ALA A 84 -28.25 4.14 -0.92
C ALA A 84 -29.59 4.00 -0.18
N VAL A 85 -29.58 3.45 1.03
CA VAL A 85 -30.79 3.27 1.86
C VAL A 85 -31.32 4.60 2.39
N GLY A 86 -30.45 5.55 2.74
CA GLY A 86 -30.87 6.89 3.18
C GLY A 86 -31.49 7.78 2.09
N ARG A 87 -31.45 7.34 0.82
CA ARG A 87 -31.96 8.09 -0.34
C ARG A 87 -33.35 7.66 -0.81
N THR A 88 -34.01 6.70 -0.16
CA THR A 88 -35.40 6.36 -0.50
C THR A 88 -36.29 7.58 -0.19
N PRO A 89 -36.88 8.25 -1.19
CA PRO A 89 -37.84 9.32 -0.91
C PRO A 89 -39.05 8.68 -0.25
N ALA A 90 -39.55 9.27 0.83
CA ALA A 90 -40.85 8.92 1.37
C ALA A 90 -41.89 9.19 0.27
N SER A 91 -42.37 8.14 -0.40
CA SER A 91 -43.39 8.24 -1.42
C SER A 91 -44.78 8.08 -0.79
N TYR A 92 -45.50 9.20 -0.78
CA TYR A 92 -46.96 9.45 -0.68
C TYR A 92 -47.79 8.70 0.37
#